data_AF-A0A4U9D479-F1
#
_entry.id   AF-A0A4U9D479-F1
#
_cell.length_a   1.000
_cell.length_b   1.000
_cell.length_c   1.000
_cell.angle_alpha   90.00
_cell.angle_beta   90.00
_cell.angle_gamma   90.00
#
_symmetry.space_group_name_H-M   'P 1'
#
loop_
_entity.id
_entity.type
_entity.pdbx_description
1 polymer ?
#
loop_
_entity_poly.entity_id
_entity_poly.type
_entity_poly.pdbx_seq_one_letter_code
_entity_poly.pdbx_strand_id
1 'polypeptide(L)'
;MLDGIRVHLARGSRWPLLALGVAGWMRYVSGVDDAGQPIDVRDPLAEKIHALVAGSNEQERVSALLSLEEIFGNDLPHSAEFVANVTRPGASSRSLGAREAIAARAGFLTISAV
;
A
#
# COMPACT_ATOMS: atom_id res chain seq x y z
N MET A 1 3.16 -8.39 8.55
CA MET A 1 2.38 -8.08 7.32
C MET A 1 3.14 -8.50 6.07
N LEU A 2 4.38 -8.04 5.92
CA LEU A 2 5.19 -8.26 4.71
C LEU A 2 5.60 -9.72 4.48
N ASP A 3 5.84 -10.51 5.53
CA ASP A 3 6.11 -11.95 5.37
C ASP A 3 4.93 -12.72 4.76
N GLY A 4 3.70 -12.30 5.06
CA GLY A 4 2.52 -12.88 4.41
C GLY A 4 2.52 -12.63 2.90
N ILE A 5 2.94 -11.42 2.48
CA ILE A 5 3.07 -11.07 1.07
C ILE A 5 4.15 -11.94 0.40
N ARG A 6 5.30 -12.13 1.04
CA ARG A 6 6.37 -13.02 0.55
C ARG A 6 5.87 -14.45 0.33
N VAL A 7 5.10 -15.00 1.27
CA VAL A 7 4.48 -16.32 1.14
C VAL A 7 3.50 -16.37 -0.03
N HIS A 8 2.66 -15.34 -0.19
CA HIS A 8 1.70 -15.29 -1.28
C HIS A 8 2.36 -15.17 -2.66
N LEU A 9 3.43 -14.37 -2.77
CA LEU A 9 4.26 -14.25 -3.98
C LEU A 9 4.91 -15.59 -4.33
N ALA A 10 5.53 -16.26 -3.35
CA ALA A 10 6.13 -17.58 -3.57
C ALA A 10 5.12 -18.65 -4.03
N ARG A 11 3.85 -18.50 -3.66
CA ARG A 11 2.75 -19.41 -4.02
C ARG A 11 1.96 -18.96 -5.25
N GLY A 12 2.24 -17.79 -5.83
CA GLY A 12 1.45 -17.20 -6.92
C GLY A 12 -0.02 -16.97 -6.56
N SER A 13 -0.31 -16.74 -5.27
CA SER A 13 -1.68 -16.61 -4.76
C SER A 13 -2.03 -15.15 -4.48
N ARG A 14 -3.32 -14.79 -4.57
CA ARG A 14 -3.77 -13.39 -4.41
C ARG A 14 -3.73 -12.94 -2.94
N TRP A 15 -3.36 -11.68 -2.70
CA TRP A 15 -3.23 -11.08 -1.36
C TRP A 15 -3.81 -9.64 -1.28
N PRO A 16 -5.05 -9.41 -1.74
CA PRO A 16 -5.55 -8.05 -1.95
C PRO A 16 -5.75 -7.24 -0.65
N LEU A 17 -5.98 -7.90 0.49
CA LEU A 17 -6.09 -7.21 1.79
C LEU A 17 -4.72 -6.76 2.32
N LEU A 18 -3.67 -7.54 2.08
CA LEU A 18 -2.30 -7.16 2.44
C LEU A 18 -1.82 -5.99 1.58
N ALA A 19 -2.16 -5.99 0.28
CA ALA A 19 -1.87 -4.85 -0.60
C ALA A 19 -2.58 -3.57 -0.14
N LEU A 20 -3.82 -3.68 0.34
CA LEU A 20 -4.56 -2.54 0.90
C LEU A 20 -3.89 -2.02 2.18
N GLY A 21 -3.42 -2.91 3.04
CA GLY A 21 -2.66 -2.54 4.24
C GLY A 21 -1.39 -1.74 3.91
N VAL A 22 -0.62 -2.18 2.91
CA VAL A 22 0.58 -1.46 2.45
C VAL A 22 0.21 -0.09 1.87
N ALA A 23 -0.81 -0.03 1.01
CA ALA A 23 -1.24 1.23 0.41
C ALA A 23 -1.77 2.23 1.47
N GLY A 24 -2.51 1.74 2.48
CA GLY A 24 -2.96 2.54 3.60
C GLY A 24 -1.82 3.08 4.46
N TRP A 25 -0.80 2.25 4.72
CA TRP A 25 0.42 2.69 5.40
C TRP A 25 1.15 3.77 4.59
N MET A 26 1.35 3.57 3.29
CA MET A 26 1.98 4.56 2.39
C MET A 26 1.23 5.90 2.39
N ARG A 27 -0.10 5.88 2.46
CA ARG A 27 -0.93 7.10 2.59
C ARG A 27 -0.74 7.75 3.95
N TYR A 28 -0.78 6.99 5.04
CA TYR A 28 -0.60 7.51 6.40
C TYR A 28 0.76 8.20 6.55
N VAL A 29 1.84 7.54 6.11
CA VAL A 29 3.20 8.06 6.24
C VAL A 29 3.53 9.18 5.24
N SER A 30 2.65 9.44 4.25
CA SER A 30 2.76 10.63 3.39
C SER A 30 2.51 11.95 4.13
N GLY A 31 2.08 11.89 5.39
CA GLY A 31 2.01 13.04 6.29
C GLY A 31 0.85 13.99 6.00
N VAL A 32 -0.02 13.68 5.03
CA VAL A 32 -1.20 14.49 4.67
C VAL A 32 -2.39 13.57 4.43
N ASP A 33 -3.52 13.83 5.09
CA ASP A 33 -4.75 13.07 4.91
C ASP A 33 -5.53 13.47 3.64
N ASP A 34 -6.71 12.88 3.44
CA ASP A 34 -7.58 13.18 2.28
C ASP A 34 -8.23 14.58 2.36
N ALA A 35 -8.23 15.21 3.54
CA ALA A 35 -8.71 16.56 3.77
C ALA A 35 -7.57 17.61 3.72
N GLY A 36 -6.35 17.20 3.36
CA GLY A 36 -5.18 18.09 3.31
C GLY A 36 -4.61 18.43 4.69
N GLN A 37 -5.03 17.75 5.75
CA GLN A 37 -4.53 17.97 7.10
C GLN A 37 -3.24 17.19 7.35
N PRO A 38 -2.28 17.76 8.09
CA PRO A 38 -1.06 17.05 8.44
C PRO A 38 -1.37 15.87 9.36
N ILE A 39 -0.74 14.74 9.08
CA ILE A 39 -0.81 13.53 9.90
C ILE A 39 0.43 13.50 10.80
N ASP A 40 0.23 13.38 12.11
CA ASP A 40 1.30 13.08 13.06
C ASP A 40 1.76 11.62 12.89
N VAL A 41 2.84 11.42 12.13
CA VAL A 41 3.40 10.10 11.84
C VAL A 41 4.20 9.63 13.05
N ARG A 42 3.64 8.68 13.81
CA ARG A 42 4.29 8.10 14.99
C ARG A 42 5.08 6.85 14.61
N ASP A 43 6.20 7.06 13.94
CA ASP A 43 7.10 6.00 13.48
C ASP A 43 8.54 6.33 13.87
N PRO A 44 9.36 5.38 14.37
CA PRO A 44 10.78 5.60 14.60
C PRO A 44 11.55 6.07 13.35
N LEU A 45 11.05 5.75 12.15
CA LEU A 45 11.60 6.14 10.86
C LEU A 45 10.91 7.39 10.29
N ALA A 46 10.06 8.08 11.06
CA ALA A 46 9.27 9.22 10.58
C ALA A 46 10.15 10.29 9.91
N GLU A 47 11.33 10.59 10.44
CA GLU A 47 12.24 11.58 9.84
C GLU A 47 12.73 11.15 8.44
N LYS A 48 13.12 9.87 8.27
CA LYS A 48 13.53 9.32 6.96
C LYS A 48 12.38 9.30 5.97
N ILE A 49 11.19 8.89 6.44
CA ILE A 49 9.97 8.90 5.64
C ILE A 49 9.65 10.34 5.19
N HIS A 50 9.68 11.31 6.10
CA HIS A 50 9.43 12.71 5.77
C HIS A 50 10.42 13.24 4.74
N ALA A 51 11.71 12.90 4.85
CA ALA A 51 12.71 13.29 3.87
C ALA A 51 12.42 12.72 2.47
N LEU A 52 12.03 11.44 2.39
CA LEU A 52 11.63 10.79 1.12
C LEU A 52 10.37 11.43 0.53
N VAL A 53 9.37 11.70 1.36
CA VAL A 53 8.09 12.31 0.96
C VAL A 53 8.28 13.75 0.48
N ALA A 54 9.14 14.52 1.15
CA ALA A 54 9.47 15.89 0.77
C ALA A 54 10.32 15.96 -0.51
N GLY A 55 11.18 14.96 -0.73
CA GLY A 55 12.04 14.84 -1.91
C GLY A 55 11.37 14.21 -3.14
N SER A 56 10.09 13.81 -3.05
CA SER A 56 9.38 13.11 -4.12
C SER A 56 8.05 13.77 -4.47
N ASN A 57 7.71 13.77 -5.76
CA ASN A 57 6.36 14.12 -6.20
C ASN A 57 5.37 12.94 -5.95
N GLU A 58 4.08 13.16 -6.19
CA GLU A 58 3.04 12.16 -5.94
C GLU A 58 3.29 10.84 -6.70
N GLN A 59 3.82 10.91 -7.92
CA GLN A 59 4.10 9.76 -8.77
C GLN A 59 5.34 8.97 -8.30
N GLU A 60 6.33 9.67 -7.77
CA GLU A 60 7.59 9.10 -7.27
C GLU A 60 7.49 8.60 -5.84
N ARG A 61 6.55 9.12 -5.05
CA ARG A 61 6.44 8.87 -3.61
C ARG A 61 6.36 7.40 -3.25
N VAL A 62 5.61 6.61 -4.00
CA VAL A 62 5.52 5.16 -3.77
C VAL A 62 6.88 4.51 -3.95
N SER A 63 7.56 4.80 -5.06
CA SER A 63 8.90 4.28 -5.36
C SER A 63 9.94 4.73 -4.32
N ALA A 64 9.86 5.99 -3.87
CA ALA A 64 10.72 6.52 -2.83
C ALA A 64 10.50 5.80 -1.49
N LEU A 65 9.25 5.58 -1.06
CA LEU A 65 8.95 4.84 0.16
C LEU A 65 9.34 3.36 0.07
N LEU A 66 9.25 2.76 -1.11
CA LEU A 66 9.70 1.39 -1.35
C LEU A 66 11.21 1.21 -1.21
N SER A 67 11.99 2.30 -1.28
CA SER A 67 13.45 2.24 -1.04
C SER A 67 13.83 2.06 0.44
N LEU A 68 12.87 2.11 1.35
CA LEU A 68 13.11 1.85 2.78
C LEU A 68 13.39 0.37 3.04
N GLU A 69 14.66 -0.02 2.95
CA GLU A 69 15.12 -1.40 3.19
C GLU A 69 14.76 -1.91 4.60
N GLU A 70 14.71 -1.02 5.58
CA GLU A 70 14.31 -1.34 6.97
C GLU A 70 12.88 -1.89 7.06
N ILE A 71 12.03 -1.55 6.08
CA ILE A 71 10.64 -1.97 6.02
C ILE A 71 10.48 -3.07 4.98
N PHE A 72 10.86 -2.81 3.74
CA PHE A 72 10.59 -3.69 2.60
C PHE A 72 11.68 -4.73 2.34
N GLY A 73 12.86 -4.58 2.97
CA GLY A 73 14.03 -5.37 2.63
C GLY A 73 14.50 -5.11 1.20
N ASN A 74 15.41 -5.96 0.72
CA ASN A 74 15.92 -5.91 -0.64
C ASN A 74 15.14 -6.80 -1.62
N ASP A 75 14.13 -7.53 -1.15
CA ASP A 75 13.41 -8.52 -1.95
C ASP A 75 12.11 -7.97 -2.54
N LEU A 76 11.30 -7.29 -1.73
CA LEU A 76 9.99 -6.79 -2.15
C LEU A 76 10.08 -5.67 -3.21
N PRO A 77 10.98 -4.67 -3.11
CA PRO A 77 11.08 -3.63 -4.14
C PRO A 77 11.50 -4.16 -5.52
N HIS A 78 12.17 -5.31 -5.57
CA HIS A 78 12.56 -5.98 -6.81
C HIS A 78 11.47 -6.89 -7.40
N SER A 79 10.39 -7.15 -6.67
CA SER A 79 9.25 -7.90 -7.18
C SER A 79 8.32 -6.99 -7.99
N ALA A 80 8.35 -7.13 -9.31
CA ALA A 80 7.47 -6.37 -10.21
C ALA A 80 5.98 -6.58 -9.89
N GLU A 81 5.60 -7.79 -9.46
CA GLU A 81 4.23 -8.08 -9.02
C GLU A 81 3.87 -7.29 -7.76
N PHE A 82 4.77 -7.25 -6.78
CA PHE A 82 4.57 -6.46 -5.56
C PHE A 82 4.42 -4.98 -5.87
N VAL A 83 5.40 -4.40 -6.58
CA VAL A 83 5.41 -2.99 -6.98
C VAL A 83 4.13 -2.63 -7.74
N ALA A 84 3.70 -3.46 -8.70
CA ALA A 84 2.48 -3.22 -9.47
C ALA A 84 1.19 -3.29 -8.63
N ASN A 85 1.17 -4.06 -7.53
CA ASN A 85 0.01 -4.18 -6.64
C ASN A 85 -0.09 -3.02 -5.64
N VAL A 86 1.05 -2.45 -5.22
CA VAL A 86 1.10 -1.35 -4.25
C VAL A 86 1.13 0.04 -4.92
N THR A 87 1.64 0.13 -6.14
CA THR A 87 1.74 1.39 -6.92
C THR A 87 0.45 1.71 -7.68
N ARG A 88 -0.44 0.73 -7.87
CA ARG A 88 -1.67 0.96 -8.63
C ARG A 88 -2.49 2.04 -7.89
N PRO A 89 -2.66 3.26 -8.47
CA PRO A 89 -3.51 4.28 -7.86
C PRO A 89 -4.87 3.66 -7.69
N GLY A 90 -5.45 3.72 -6.49
CA GLY A 90 -6.60 2.91 -6.11
C GLY A 90 -7.75 2.97 -7.12
N ALA A 91 -7.74 2.08 -8.12
CA ALA A 91 -8.83 1.89 -9.08
C ALA A 91 -10.05 1.23 -8.42
N SER A 92 -10.06 1.13 -7.09
CA SER A 92 -11.20 0.72 -6.29
C SER A 92 -11.39 1.58 -5.04
N SER A 93 -10.64 2.68 -4.84
CA SER A 93 -10.64 3.43 -3.58
C SER A 93 -10.80 4.94 -3.74
N ARG A 94 -11.29 5.42 -4.89
CA ARG A 94 -11.70 6.83 -5.05
C ARG A 94 -13.23 7.03 -4.96
N SER A 95 -14.01 5.95 -4.89
CA SER A 95 -15.48 5.98 -4.76
C SER A 95 -16.04 5.06 -3.67
N LEU A 96 -15.22 4.19 -3.07
CA LEU A 96 -15.64 3.19 -2.09
C LEU A 96 -14.84 3.42 -0.80
N GLY A 97 -15.51 3.82 0.28
CA GLY A 97 -14.87 3.99 1.59
C GLY A 97 -14.12 2.73 2.03
N ALA A 98 -13.18 2.84 2.97
CA ALA A 98 -12.28 1.74 3.38
C ALA A 98 -12.96 0.37 3.57
N ARG A 99 -14.21 0.35 4.02
CA ARG A 99 -15.05 -0.84 4.19
C ARG A 99 -15.50 -1.49 2.87
N GLU A 100 -15.85 -0.69 1.87
CA GLU A 100 -16.26 -1.16 0.54
C GLU A 100 -15.05 -1.64 -0.30
N ALA A 101 -13.88 -1.01 -0.14
CA ALA A 101 -12.64 -1.50 -0.74
C ALA A 101 -12.22 -2.87 -0.19
N ILE A 102 -12.47 -3.11 1.11
CA ILE A 102 -12.31 -4.43 1.75
C ILE A 102 -13.36 -5.42 1.18
N ALA A 103 -14.62 -5.02 1.04
CA ALA A 103 -15.68 -5.86 0.49
C ALA A 103 -15.43 -6.26 -0.98
N ALA A 104 -15.03 -5.31 -1.83
CA ALA A 104 -14.71 -5.55 -3.25
C ALA A 104 -13.49 -6.47 -3.44
N ARG A 105 -12.59 -6.53 -2.46
CA ARG A 105 -11.38 -7.37 -2.48
C ARG A 105 -11.53 -8.69 -1.73
N ALA A 106 -12.48 -8.79 -0.78
CA ALA A 106 -12.83 -10.02 -0.07
C ALA A 106 -13.94 -10.82 -0.79
N GLY A 107 -14.75 -10.18 -1.64
CA GLY A 107 -15.88 -10.78 -2.34
C GLY A 107 -15.68 -10.94 -3.83
N PHE A 108 -15.08 -12.06 -4.25
CA PHE A 108 -15.48 -12.73 -5.50
C PHE A 108 -15.89 -14.17 -5.16
N LEU A 109 -16.89 -14.29 -4.28
CA LEU A 109 -17.71 -15.49 -4.16
C LEU A 109 -19.09 -15.12 -4.68
N THR A 110 -19.45 -15.82 -5.73
CA THR A 110 -20.70 -15.83 -6.49
C THR A 110 -21.94 -15.57 -5.62
N ILE A 111 -22.78 -14.63 -6.02
CA ILE A 111 -24.23 -14.81 -5.94
C ILE A 111 -24.75 -14.56 -7.35
N SER A 112 -24.76 -15.63 -8.16
CA SER A 112 -25.78 -15.73 -9.21
C SER A 112 -27.11 -15.84 -8.48
N ALA A 113 -27.92 -14.79 -8.58
CA ALA A 113 -29.34 -14.89 -8.28
C ALA A 113 -29.98 -15.82 -9.32
N VAL A 114 -30.47 -16.96 -8.85
CA VAL A 114 -31.68 -17.61 -9.34
C VAL A 114 -32.71 -17.43 -8.25
#